data_AF-A0A244ECR2-F1
#
_entry.id   AF-A0A244ECR2-F1
#
_cell.length_a   1.000
_cell.length_b   1.000
_cell.length_c   1.000
_cell.angle_alpha   90.00
_cell.angle_beta   90.00
_cell.angle_gamma   90.00
#
_symmetry.space_group_name_H-M   'P 1'
#
loop_
_entity.id
_entity.type
_entity.pdbx_description
1 polymer ?
#
loop_
_entity_poly.entity_id
_entity_poly.type
_entity_poly.pdbx_seq_one_letter_code
_entity_poly.pdbx_strand_id
1 'polypeptide(L)'
;MEYDRDSTRLSYHGWEIRSHLTSASFDGTVAAGAMLYFEEACQCHIISCRQFANAGDAIQAIETRASLWIDDRESHPRTSYVEPSLLS
;
A
#
# COMPACT_ATOMS: atom_id res chain seq x y z
N MET A 1 -1.85 20.33 7.01
CA MET A 1 -1.08 19.20 6.45
C MET A 1 -1.67 18.93 5.08
N GLU A 2 -1.09 19.49 4.02
CA GLU A 2 -1.47 19.20 2.64
C GLU A 2 -0.53 18.10 2.12
N TYR A 3 -1.05 16.89 1.98
CA TYR A 3 -0.35 15.72 1.40
C TYR A 3 -1.00 15.32 0.07
N ASP A 4 -1.47 16.27 -0.74
CA ASP A 4 -2.41 15.97 -1.84
C ASP A 4 -2.02 16.57 -3.20
N ARG A 5 -0.74 16.47 -3.61
CA ARG A 5 -0.38 16.82 -5.01
C ARG A 5 0.27 15.73 -5.83
N ASP A 6 0.77 14.66 -5.22
CA ASP A 6 1.46 13.59 -5.95
C ASP A 6 0.95 12.18 -5.59
N SER A 7 -0.29 12.08 -5.12
CA SER A 7 -0.89 10.77 -4.84
C SER A 7 -1.78 10.28 -5.99
N THR A 8 -1.47 9.10 -6.52
CA THR A 8 -2.36 8.39 -7.45
C THR A 8 -3.34 7.55 -6.64
N ARG A 9 -4.58 7.47 -7.11
CA ARG A 9 -5.64 6.65 -6.50
C ARG A 9 -6.04 5.55 -7.46
N LEU A 10 -5.98 4.31 -6.99
CA LEU A 10 -6.36 3.12 -7.75
C LEU A 10 -7.35 2.30 -6.92
N SER A 11 -8.54 2.03 -7.47
CA SER A 11 -9.49 1.11 -6.87
C SER A 11 -9.20 -0.32 -7.30
N TYR A 12 -9.12 -1.25 -6.35
CA TYR A 12 -8.78 -2.66 -6.61
C TYR A 12 -9.55 -3.57 -5.65
N HIS A 13 -10.45 -4.43 -6.16
CA HIS A 13 -11.22 -5.38 -5.34
C HIS A 13 -11.98 -4.75 -4.14
N GLY A 14 -12.49 -3.52 -4.29
CA GLY A 14 -13.13 -2.79 -3.18
C GLY A 14 -12.17 -2.08 -2.23
N TRP A 15 -10.86 -2.27 -2.41
CA TRP A 15 -9.81 -1.49 -1.77
C TRP A 15 -9.52 -0.22 -2.55
N GLU A 16 -8.99 0.77 -1.84
CA GLU A 16 -8.39 1.96 -2.42
C GLU A 16 -6.89 1.98 -2.10
N ILE A 17 -6.07 1.99 -3.16
CA ILE A 17 -4.63 2.11 -3.12
C ILE A 17 -4.29 3.58 -3.38
N ARG A 18 -3.66 4.24 -2.41
CA ARG A 18 -3.18 5.62 -2.51
C ARG A 18 -1.65 5.64 -2.60
N SER A 19 -1.13 5.63 -3.82
CA SER A 19 0.30 5.58 -4.11
C SER A 19 0.88 6.99 -4.11
N HIS A 20 2.14 7.17 -3.71
CA HIS A 20 2.82 8.47 -3.71
C HIS A 20 4.33 8.27 -3.80
N LEU A 21 5.04 9.30 -4.27
CA LEU A 21 6.51 9.33 -4.20
C LEU A 21 6.95 9.66 -2.78
N THR A 22 7.94 8.92 -2.27
CA THR A 22 8.43 9.04 -0.88
C THR A 22 9.78 9.73 -0.79
N SER A 23 10.58 9.68 -1.85
CA SER A 23 11.90 10.30 -1.90
C SER A 23 12.34 10.52 -3.34
N ALA A 24 13.09 11.60 -3.57
CA ALA A 24 13.90 11.82 -4.75
C ALA A 24 15.35 12.00 -4.28
N SER A 25 16.27 11.19 -4.79
CA SER A 25 17.69 11.27 -4.48
C SER A 25 18.39 12.29 -5.38
N PHE A 26 19.56 12.78 -4.96
CA PHE A 26 20.34 13.78 -5.72
C PHE A 26 20.79 13.27 -7.10
N ASP A 27 20.94 11.95 -7.25
CA ASP A 27 21.25 11.25 -8.51
C ASP A 27 20.02 11.03 -9.41
N GLY A 28 18.85 11.54 -9.02
CA GLY A 28 17.63 11.52 -9.84
C GLY A 28 16.83 10.23 -9.73
N THR A 29 17.15 9.34 -8.78
CA THR A 29 16.31 8.17 -8.52
C THR A 29 15.19 8.51 -7.56
N VAL A 30 14.08 7.79 -7.67
CA VAL A 30 12.88 8.03 -6.86
C VAL A 30 12.39 6.74 -6.22
N ALA A 31 11.75 6.86 -5.07
CA ALA A 31 11.06 5.78 -4.39
C ALA A 31 9.58 6.12 -4.22
N ALA A 32 8.76 5.08 -4.01
CA ALA A 32 7.32 5.22 -3.84
C ALA A 32 6.81 4.44 -2.63
N GLY A 33 5.66 4.86 -2.13
CA GLY A 33 4.89 4.22 -1.07
C GLY A 33 3.41 4.17 -1.45
N ALA A 34 2.65 3.31 -0.77
CA ALA A 34 1.21 3.20 -0.96
C ALA A 34 0.50 2.95 0.37
N MET A 35 -0.55 3.71 0.63
CA MET A 35 -1.49 3.46 1.72
C MET A 35 -2.70 2.69 1.19
N LEU A 36 -3.09 1.63 1.90
CA LEU A 36 -4.18 0.74 1.48
C LEU A 36 -5.37 0.93 2.40
N TYR A 37 -6.52 1.25 1.80
CA TYR A 37 -7.77 1.47 2.50
C TYR A 37 -8.80 0.41 2.11
N PHE A 38 -9.56 -0.06 3.09
CA PHE A 38 -10.74 -0.89 2.88
C PHE A 38 -11.88 -0.28 3.70
N GLU A 39 -13.03 -0.02 3.07
CA GLU A 39 -14.16 0.67 3.71
C GLU A 39 -13.73 1.95 4.44
N GLU A 40 -12.93 2.79 3.76
CA GLU A 40 -12.41 4.07 4.26
C GLU A 40 -11.40 3.98 5.42
N ALA A 41 -11.15 2.79 5.97
CA ALA A 41 -10.15 2.57 7.02
C ALA A 41 -8.78 2.19 6.43
N CYS A 42 -7.73 2.89 6.86
CA CYS A 42 -6.35 2.55 6.48
C CYS A 42 -5.93 1.24 7.16
N GLN A 43 -5.65 0.20 6.36
CA GLN A 43 -5.31 -1.14 6.84
C GLN A 43 -3.80 -1.40 6.80
N CYS A 44 -3.10 -0.78 5.85
CA CYS A 44 -1.68 -1.04 5.64
C CYS A 44 -0.99 0.16 4.97
N HIS A 45 0.30 0.30 5.24
CA HIS A 45 1.19 1.24 4.58
C HIS A 45 2.41 0.49 4.07
N ILE A 46 2.64 0.51 2.75
CA ILE A 46 3.75 -0.16 2.09
C ILE A 46 4.72 0.92 1.61
N ILE A 47 5.99 0.80 1.98
CA ILE A 47 7.08 1.64 1.46
C ILE A 47 8.01 0.78 0.62
N SER A 48 8.34 1.23 -0.59
CA SER A 48 9.39 0.61 -1.39
C SER A 48 10.77 1.02 -0.86
N CYS A 49 11.61 0.04 -0.54
CA CYS A 49 13.04 0.26 -0.31
C CYS A 49 13.84 0.33 -1.63
N ARG A 50 13.21 0.00 -2.75
CA ARG A 50 13.82 0.05 -4.09
C ARG A 50 13.67 1.46 -4.67
N GLN A 51 14.75 1.91 -5.29
CA GLN A 51 14.82 3.14 -6.07
C GLN A 51 14.66 2.86 -7.57
N PHE A 52 14.07 3.81 -8.28
CA PHE A 52 13.73 3.74 -9.70
C PHE A 52 14.22 4.99 -10.44
N ALA A 53 14.48 4.87 -11.74
CA ALA A 53 14.98 5.98 -12.54
C ALA A 53 13.92 7.05 -12.87
N ASN A 54 12.63 6.71 -12.75
CA ASN A 54 11.53 7.65 -12.96
C ASN A 54 10.34 7.33 -12.05
N ALA A 55 9.47 8.33 -11.88
CA ALA A 55 8.31 8.27 -11.01
C ALA A 55 7.27 7.24 -11.45
N GLY A 56 7.04 7.09 -12.76
CA GLY A 56 6.05 6.15 -13.31
C GLY A 56 6.38 4.72 -12.91
N ASP A 57 7.64 4.31 -13.10
CA ASP A 57 8.10 2.97 -12.71
C ASP A 57 7.98 2.73 -11.20
N ALA A 58 8.28 3.74 -10.38
CA ALA A 58 8.16 3.63 -8.93
C ALA A 58 6.70 3.44 -8.50
N ILE A 59 5.78 4.23 -9.07
CA ILE A 59 4.34 4.16 -8.80
C ILE A 59 3.78 2.81 -9.26
N GLN A 60 4.08 2.39 -10.50
CA GLN A 60 3.60 1.11 -11.02
C GLN A 60 4.12 -0.07 -10.18
N ALA A 61 5.38 -0.02 -9.74
CA ALA A 61 5.94 -1.07 -8.90
C ALA A 61 5.28 -1.14 -7.52
N ILE A 62 4.97 0.00 -6.88
CA ILE A 62 4.29 0.01 -5.58
C ILE A 62 2.83 -0.41 -5.70
N GLU A 63 2.13 -0.02 -6.76
CA GLU A 63 0.76 -0.44 -7.05
C GLU A 63 0.68 -1.95 -7.28
N THR A 64 1.60 -2.51 -8.09
CA THR A 64 1.68 -3.96 -8.29
C THR A 64 1.91 -4.70 -6.98
N ARG A 65 2.82 -4.19 -6.14
CA ARG A 65 3.09 -4.79 -4.82
C ARG A 65 1.88 -4.69 -3.88
N ALA A 66 1.15 -3.57 -3.93
CA ALA A 66 -0.06 -3.36 -3.17
C ALA A 66 -1.17 -4.35 -3.58
N SER A 67 -1.40 -4.50 -4.88
CA SER A 67 -2.37 -5.49 -5.40
C SER A 67 -2.02 -6.91 -4.95
N LEU A 68 -0.74 -7.32 -5.06
CA LEU A 68 -0.32 -8.65 -4.58
C LEU A 68 -0.54 -8.85 -3.08
N TRP A 69 -0.34 -7.81 -2.27
CA TRP A 69 -0.62 -7.87 -0.84
C TRP A 69 -2.13 -8.01 -0.55
N ILE A 70 -2.97 -7.31 -1.33
CA ILE A 70 -4.43 -7.42 -1.23
C ILE A 70 -4.87 -8.84 -1.61
N ASP A 71 -4.38 -9.38 -2.73
CA ASP A 71 -4.69 -10.73 -3.18
C ASP A 71 -4.32 -11.79 -2.14
N ASP A 72 -3.14 -11.67 -1.53
CA ASP A 72 -2.69 -12.57 -0.45
C ASP A 72 -3.59 -12.48 0.77
N ARG A 73 -3.99 -11.26 1.16
CA ARG A 73 -4.86 -11.02 2.31
C ARG A 73 -6.28 -11.52 2.10
N GLU A 74 -6.83 -11.37 0.90
CA GLU A 74 -8.17 -11.86 0.56
C GLU A 74 -8.20 -13.38 0.38
N SER A 75 -7.10 -13.97 -0.11
CA SER A 75 -6.95 -15.43 -0.24
C SER A 75 -6.76 -16.12 1.11
N HIS A 76 -6.19 -15.41 2.09
CA HIS A 76 -5.97 -15.90 3.45
C HIS A 76 -6.70 -15.01 4.46
N PRO A 77 -8.05 -15.00 4.48
CA PRO A 77 -8.77 -14.30 5.52
C PRO A 77 -8.30 -14.92 6.84
N ARG A 78 -7.58 -14.15 7.66
CA ARG A 78 -7.13 -14.63 8.97
C ARG A 78 -8.37 -15.16 9.66
N THR A 79 -8.44 -16.47 9.85
CA THR A 79 -9.36 -17.08 10.79
C THR A 79 -8.90 -16.57 12.15
N SER A 80 -9.37 -15.39 12.55
CA SER A 80 -9.34 -14.95 13.93
C SER A 80 -10.30 -15.87 14.69
N TYR A 81 -9.87 -17.11 14.89
CA TYR A 81 -10.40 -17.99 15.92
C TYR A 81 -9.92 -17.37 17.22
N VAL A 82 -10.66 -16.36 17.69
CA VAL A 82 -10.61 -15.98 19.10
C VAL A 82 -11.29 -17.13 19.81
N GLU A 83 -10.53 -18.15 20.19
CA GLU A 83 -11.00 -19.09 21.18
C GLU A 83 -11.24 -18.27 22.45
N PRO A 84 -12.49 -18.15 22.95
CA PRO A 84 -12.71 -17.52 24.23
C PRO A 84 -12.13 -18.47 25.27
N SER A 85 -10.89 -18.24 25.67
CA SER A 85 -10.32 -18.89 26.85
C SER A 85 -11.20 -18.49 28.03
N LEU A 86 -12.01 -19.48 28.40
CA LEU A 86 -12.99 -19.52 29.46
C LEU A 86 -12.48 -18.81 30.73
N LEU A 87 -13.25 -17.82 31.19
CA LEU A 87 -13.23 -17.40 32.58
C LEU A 87 -13.52 -18.63 33.45
N SER A 88 -12.56 -19.02 34.28
CA SER A 88 -12.76 -19.90 35.44
C SER A 88 -11.82 -19.47 36.56
#